data_AF-X0SVY4-F1
#
_entry.id   AF-X0SVY4-F1
#
_cell.length_a   1.000
_cell.length_b   1.000
_cell.length_c   1.000
_cell.angle_alpha   90.00
_cell.angle_beta   90.00
_cell.angle_gamma   90.00
#
_symmetry.space_group_name_H-M   'P 1'
#
loop_
_entity.id
_entity.type
_entity.pdbx_description
1 polymer ?
#
loop_
_entity_poly.entity_id
_entity_poly.type
_entity_poly.pdbx_seq_one_letter_code
_entity_poly.pdbx_strand_id
1 'polypeptide(L)'
;MGGTGFGSANYLVGAGRVFFNDGNGFLDLGNIPGMSLTREITTLDHFAFVNGARQKDLSLITASQMGLTFNIDEFNEENLNILMFGSGTAASAQSGDTITDEAATAPVLLDRSIFTAETNISALTIDGTGGTPTYVLDTDYKLVNAVTGEIQILSTGSITTGLTLELNYTSAARTRKKIVPGADFTITGSARVEFETTNGKAI
;
A
#
# COMPACT_ATOMS: atom_id res chain seq x y z
N MET A 1 -57.78 -22.94 -1.75
CA MET A 1 -56.53 -22.58 -2.45
C MET A 1 -56.31 -21.10 -2.19
N GLY A 2 -55.54 -20.64 -1.20
CA GLY A 2 -54.21 -21.08 -0.80
C GLY A 2 -53.17 -20.12 -1.40
N GLY A 3 -53.14 -18.87 -0.93
CA GLY A 3 -52.19 -17.85 -1.39
C GLY A 3 -51.63 -17.08 -0.20
N THR A 4 -50.53 -17.57 0.35
CA THR A 4 -49.76 -16.88 1.39
C THR A 4 -49.01 -15.72 0.74
N GLY A 5 -49.50 -14.49 0.92
CA GLY A 5 -48.75 -13.30 0.56
C GLY A 5 -47.48 -13.23 1.39
N PHE A 6 -46.34 -13.57 0.80
CA PHE A 6 -45.03 -13.31 1.39
C PHE A 6 -44.95 -11.80 1.66
N GLY A 7 -44.63 -11.41 2.89
CA GLY A 7 -44.44 -10.02 3.26
C GLY A 7 -43.51 -9.34 2.25
N SER A 8 -43.88 -8.15 1.77
CA SER A 8 -43.16 -7.40 0.74
C SER A 8 -41.65 -7.44 1.02
N ALA A 9 -40.91 -8.24 0.26
CA ALA A 9 -39.47 -8.35 0.42
C ALA A 9 -38.85 -6.99 0.11
N ASN A 10 -38.20 -6.38 1.12
CA ASN A 10 -37.43 -5.15 0.95
C ASN A 10 -36.08 -5.52 0.31
N TYR A 11 -36.10 -5.77 -1.01
CA TYR A 11 -34.88 -6.00 -1.77
C TYR A 11 -34.11 -4.70 -1.85
N LEU A 12 -33.07 -4.59 -1.04
CA LEU A 12 -32.16 -3.47 -1.03
C LEU A 12 -30.98 -3.75 -1.96
N VAL A 13 -30.95 -3.07 -3.09
CA VAL A 13 -29.70 -2.89 -3.85
C VAL A 13 -29.14 -1.56 -3.37
N GLY A 14 -28.18 -1.63 -2.46
CA GLY A 14 -27.53 -0.47 -1.87
C GLY A 14 -26.17 -0.24 -2.51
N ALA A 15 -25.89 1.00 -2.87
CA ALA A 15 -24.52 1.50 -3.07
C ALA A 15 -24.07 2.14 -1.75
N GLY A 16 -22.84 1.89 -1.34
CA GLY A 16 -22.29 2.41 -0.10
C GLY A 16 -21.15 3.37 -0.36
N ARG A 17 -21.07 4.45 0.40
CA ARG A 17 -19.86 5.28 0.54
C ARG A 17 -19.28 5.11 1.94
N VAL A 18 -17.97 5.02 2.02
CA VAL A 18 -17.25 4.91 3.30
C VAL A 18 -16.33 6.10 3.41
N PHE A 19 -16.51 6.85 4.50
CA PHE A 19 -15.63 7.92 4.90
C PHE A 19 -14.85 7.51 6.13
N PHE A 20 -13.57 7.86 6.18
CA PHE A 20 -12.72 7.60 7.34
C PHE A 20 -12.07 8.89 7.83
N ASN A 21 -12.07 9.08 9.15
CA ASN A 21 -11.44 10.22 9.81
C ASN A 21 -10.45 9.72 10.85
N ASP A 22 -9.18 9.91 10.57
CA ASP A 22 -8.02 9.58 11.42
C ASP A 22 -7.67 10.68 12.44
N GLY A 23 -8.51 11.71 12.54
CA GLY A 23 -8.27 12.92 13.33
C GLY A 23 -8.14 14.19 12.48
N ASN A 24 -7.95 14.05 11.15
CA ASN A 24 -7.72 15.17 10.24
C ASN A 24 -8.94 15.54 9.36
N GLY A 25 -10.11 14.98 9.64
CA GLY A 25 -11.34 15.17 8.88
C GLY A 25 -11.76 13.91 8.12
N PHE A 26 -12.95 13.92 7.55
CA PHE A 26 -13.47 12.76 6.81
C PHE A 26 -12.92 12.73 5.39
N LEU A 27 -12.12 11.71 5.09
CA LEU A 27 -11.69 11.33 3.75
C LEU A 27 -12.73 10.40 3.12
N ASP A 28 -13.15 10.69 1.89
CA ASP A 28 -13.93 9.76 1.07
C ASP A 28 -12.99 8.69 0.48
N LEU A 29 -13.22 7.43 0.84
CA LEU A 29 -12.39 6.32 0.38
C LEU A 29 -12.67 5.94 -1.09
N GLY A 30 -13.71 6.49 -1.70
CA GLY A 30 -14.06 6.26 -3.10
C GLY A 30 -14.92 5.03 -3.31
N ASN A 31 -14.72 4.34 -4.44
CA ASN A 31 -15.55 3.19 -4.80
C ASN A 31 -15.29 1.98 -3.89
N ILE A 32 -16.36 1.48 -3.29
CA ILE A 32 -16.36 0.30 -2.41
C ILE A 32 -17.21 -0.80 -3.06
N PRO A 33 -16.60 -1.77 -3.79
CA PRO A 33 -17.35 -2.83 -4.49
C PRO A 33 -18.01 -3.83 -3.54
N GLY A 34 -17.54 -3.91 -2.29
CA GLY A 34 -18.07 -4.83 -1.30
C GLY A 34 -17.73 -4.39 0.12
N MET A 35 -18.71 -4.55 1.00
CA MET A 35 -18.62 -4.21 2.41
C MET A 35 -19.37 -5.26 3.24
N SER A 36 -18.80 -5.64 4.37
CA SER A 36 -19.36 -6.59 5.33
C SER A 36 -19.31 -6.00 6.72
N LEU A 37 -20.44 -6.05 7.42
CA LEU A 37 -20.56 -5.68 8.83
C LEU A 37 -20.82 -6.96 9.65
N THR A 38 -19.93 -7.27 10.57
CA THR A 38 -20.04 -8.43 11.45
C THR A 38 -20.21 -7.99 12.90
N ARG A 39 -21.08 -8.67 13.65
CA ARG A 39 -21.18 -8.51 15.10
C ARG A 39 -20.88 -9.83 15.78
N GLU A 40 -19.84 -9.84 16.59
CA GLU A 40 -19.47 -10.99 17.40
C GLU A 40 -19.88 -10.74 18.85
N ILE A 41 -20.72 -11.62 19.39
CA ILE A 41 -21.17 -11.57 20.78
C ILE A 41 -20.56 -12.75 21.51
N THR A 42 -19.76 -12.49 22.54
CA THR A 42 -19.26 -13.54 23.43
C THR A 42 -20.17 -13.62 24.65
N THR A 43 -20.57 -14.83 25.00
CA THR A 43 -21.43 -15.11 26.15
C THR A 43 -20.74 -16.03 27.13
N LEU A 44 -20.84 -15.71 28.42
CA LEU A 44 -20.48 -16.57 29.52
C LEU A 44 -21.72 -17.31 29.99
N ASP A 45 -21.72 -18.62 29.81
CA ASP A 45 -22.82 -19.49 30.18
C ASP A 45 -22.57 -20.15 31.53
N HIS A 46 -23.47 -19.94 32.47
CA HIS A 46 -23.54 -20.71 33.70
C HIS A 46 -24.39 -21.96 33.49
N PHE A 47 -23.84 -23.11 33.88
CA PHE A 47 -24.53 -24.39 33.82
C PHE A 47 -24.73 -24.94 35.22
N ALA A 48 -25.98 -25.18 35.58
CA ALA A 48 -26.33 -25.90 36.78
C ALA A 48 -26.43 -27.41 36.47
N PHE A 49 -26.16 -28.24 37.47
CA PHE A 49 -26.40 -29.67 37.39
C PHE A 49 -27.68 -29.99 38.17
N VAL A 50 -28.75 -30.31 37.44
CA VAL A 50 -30.05 -30.64 38.02
C VAL A 50 -30.56 -31.90 37.31
N ASN A 51 -31.07 -32.86 38.09
CA ASN A 51 -31.66 -34.11 37.60
C ASN A 51 -30.77 -34.93 36.64
N GLY A 52 -29.47 -35.03 36.93
CA GLY A 52 -28.56 -35.91 36.18
C GLY A 52 -28.05 -35.33 34.85
N ALA A 53 -28.46 -34.11 34.50
CA ALA A 53 -28.03 -33.44 33.28
C ALA A 53 -27.46 -32.05 33.57
N ARG A 54 -26.45 -31.66 32.77
CA ARG A 54 -25.90 -30.31 32.78
C ARG A 54 -26.84 -29.41 31.97
N GLN A 55 -27.56 -28.52 32.65
CA GLN A 55 -28.50 -27.59 32.04
C GLN A 55 -27.97 -26.17 32.09
N LYS A 56 -28.13 -25.42 30.99
CA LYS A 56 -27.78 -24.00 30.93
C LYS A 56 -28.81 -23.22 31.75
N ASP A 57 -28.34 -22.55 32.79
CA ASP A 57 -29.17 -21.82 33.75
C ASP A 57 -29.20 -20.33 33.41
N LEU A 58 -28.02 -19.74 33.19
CA LEU A 58 -27.86 -18.32 32.87
C LEU A 58 -26.87 -18.12 31.72
N SER A 59 -27.13 -17.14 30.86
CA SER A 59 -26.23 -16.70 29.80
C SER A 59 -26.02 -15.20 29.96
N LEU A 60 -24.77 -14.78 30.16
CA LEU A 60 -24.41 -13.38 30.27
C LEU A 60 -23.57 -12.97 29.06
N ILE A 61 -23.94 -11.89 28.37
CA ILE A 61 -23.10 -11.31 27.31
C ILE A 61 -21.91 -10.61 27.96
N THR A 62 -20.69 -11.02 27.64
CA THR A 62 -19.46 -10.45 28.21
C THR A 62 -18.76 -9.49 27.28
N ALA A 63 -18.88 -9.66 25.97
CA ALA A 63 -18.45 -8.66 25.00
C ALA A 63 -19.36 -8.65 23.76
N SER A 64 -19.44 -7.48 23.12
CA SER A 64 -20.05 -7.29 21.81
C SER A 64 -19.06 -6.51 20.97
N GLN A 65 -18.45 -7.18 20.00
CA GLN A 65 -17.51 -6.59 19.05
C GLN A 65 -18.22 -6.35 17.73
N MET A 66 -17.99 -5.19 17.12
CA MET A 66 -18.44 -4.88 15.77
C MET A 66 -17.22 -4.75 14.86
N GLY A 67 -17.24 -5.48 13.75
CA GLY A 67 -16.21 -5.43 12.72
C GLY A 67 -16.81 -4.91 11.42
N LEU A 68 -16.14 -3.94 10.80
CA LEU A 68 -16.45 -3.45 9.48
C LEU A 68 -15.28 -3.82 8.56
N THR A 69 -15.57 -4.49 7.45
CA THR A 69 -14.58 -4.86 6.45
C THR A 69 -15.08 -4.45 5.07
N PHE A 70 -14.22 -3.84 4.26
CA PHE A 70 -14.55 -3.41 2.90
C PHE A 70 -13.31 -3.44 2.04
N ASN A 71 -13.51 -3.47 0.72
CA ASN A 71 -12.44 -3.32 -0.26
C ASN A 71 -12.54 -1.94 -0.89
N ILE A 72 -11.40 -1.31 -1.16
CA ILE A 72 -11.33 -0.01 -1.84
C ILE A 72 -10.74 -0.26 -3.23
N ASP A 73 -11.42 0.20 -4.28
CA ASP A 73 -10.88 0.13 -5.66
C ASP A 73 -10.01 1.35 -6.01
N GLU A 74 -10.23 2.49 -5.36
CA GLU A 74 -9.54 3.74 -5.67
C GLU A 74 -8.11 3.75 -5.10
N PHE A 75 -7.12 3.72 -6.01
CA PHE A 75 -5.70 3.70 -5.66
C PHE A 75 -5.11 5.13 -5.68
N ASN A 76 -5.46 5.91 -4.66
CA ASN A 76 -4.93 7.26 -4.46
C ASN A 76 -3.92 7.31 -3.31
N GLU A 77 -3.20 8.43 -3.19
CA GLU A 77 -2.12 8.62 -2.21
C GLU A 77 -2.61 8.56 -0.77
N GLU A 78 -3.82 9.04 -0.49
CA GLU A 78 -4.40 9.12 0.85
C GLU A 78 -4.88 7.73 1.32
N ASN A 79 -5.53 6.97 0.44
CA ASN A 79 -5.91 5.58 0.66
C ASN A 79 -4.67 4.69 0.83
N LEU A 80 -3.63 4.91 0.03
CA LEU A 80 -2.37 4.18 0.18
C LEU A 80 -1.68 4.53 1.50
N ASN A 81 -1.73 5.80 1.93
CA ASN A 81 -1.24 6.20 3.25
C ASN A 81 -1.97 5.44 4.36
N ILE A 82 -3.29 5.32 4.31
CA ILE A 82 -4.07 4.56 5.30
C ILE A 82 -3.71 3.06 5.24
N LEU A 83 -3.64 2.48 4.05
CA LEU A 83 -3.32 1.06 3.85
C LEU A 83 -1.93 0.69 4.38
N MET A 84 -0.96 1.59 4.24
CA MET A 84 0.42 1.39 4.69
C MET A 84 0.67 1.82 6.14
N PHE A 85 -0.39 2.15 6.90
CA PHE A 85 -0.29 2.74 8.25
C PHE A 85 0.64 3.98 8.27
N GLY A 86 0.63 4.76 7.20
CA GLY A 86 1.52 5.89 7.00
C GLY A 86 1.13 7.10 7.84
N SER A 87 2.12 7.89 8.25
CA SER A 87 1.93 9.13 9.01
C SER A 87 1.73 10.36 8.10
N GLY A 88 1.31 10.14 6.85
CA GLY A 88 1.06 11.18 5.85
C GLY A 88 1.99 11.09 4.65
N THR A 89 1.72 11.98 3.68
CA THR A 89 2.52 12.11 2.46
C THR A 89 3.55 13.23 2.63
N ALA A 90 4.81 12.95 2.31
CA ALA A 90 5.84 13.98 2.24
C ALA A 90 6.23 14.24 0.78
N ALA A 91 6.44 15.51 0.43
CA ALA A 91 7.11 15.85 -0.82
C ALA A 91 8.61 15.56 -0.66
N SER A 92 9.18 14.85 -1.63
CA SER A 92 10.62 14.68 -1.81
C SER A 92 10.99 15.43 -3.08
N ALA A 93 11.66 16.57 -2.92
CA ALA A 93 12.22 17.31 -4.03
C ALA A 93 13.65 16.82 -4.31
N GLN A 94 13.98 16.70 -5.58
CA GLN A 94 15.33 16.51 -6.10
C GLN A 94 15.64 17.76 -6.94
N SER A 95 16.81 18.37 -6.74
CA SER A 95 17.31 19.40 -7.66
C SER A 95 17.84 18.74 -8.92
N GLY A 96 17.94 19.49 -10.01
CA GLY A 96 18.81 19.06 -11.11
C GLY A 96 20.25 19.32 -10.71
N ASP A 97 21.13 18.35 -10.94
CA ASP A 97 22.55 18.47 -10.65
C ASP A 97 23.40 17.64 -11.62
N THR A 98 24.70 17.88 -11.64
CA THR A 98 25.68 17.00 -12.28
C THR A 98 26.39 16.19 -11.20
N ILE A 99 26.12 14.89 -11.18
CA ILE A 99 26.66 13.94 -10.22
C ILE A 99 27.91 13.31 -10.84
N THR A 100 29.01 13.34 -10.08
CA THR A 100 30.26 12.70 -10.45
C THR A 100 30.71 11.72 -9.38
N ASP A 101 31.32 10.63 -9.81
CA ASP A 101 31.94 9.61 -8.97
C ASP A 101 31.01 9.02 -7.88
N GLU A 102 29.70 8.89 -8.17
CA GLU A 102 28.78 8.23 -7.26
C GLU A 102 29.12 6.74 -7.17
N ALA A 103 29.45 6.26 -5.97
CA ALA A 103 29.70 4.84 -5.76
C ALA A 103 28.40 4.02 -5.86
N ALA A 104 28.41 2.96 -6.67
CA ALA A 104 27.29 2.03 -6.76
C ALA A 104 26.94 1.43 -5.38
N THR A 105 25.67 1.55 -4.97
CA THR A 105 25.23 1.26 -3.58
C THR A 105 25.20 -0.23 -3.23
N ALA A 106 25.13 -1.11 -4.23
CA ALA A 106 25.06 -2.55 -4.05
C ALA A 106 26.28 -3.24 -4.67
N PRO A 107 26.69 -4.43 -4.16
CA PRO A 107 27.70 -5.23 -4.84
C PRO A 107 27.27 -5.46 -6.28
N VAL A 108 28.12 -5.08 -7.21
CA VAL A 108 27.87 -5.24 -8.63
C VAL A 108 27.83 -6.72 -8.97
N LEU A 109 26.69 -7.20 -9.44
CA LEU A 109 26.50 -8.56 -9.93
C LEU A 109 26.18 -8.51 -11.42
N LEU A 110 26.68 -9.47 -12.18
CA LEU A 110 26.38 -9.59 -13.60
C LEU A 110 24.90 -9.94 -13.82
N ASP A 111 24.33 -9.40 -14.89
CA ASP A 111 22.92 -9.55 -15.30
C ASP A 111 21.92 -9.13 -14.21
N ARG A 112 22.29 -8.12 -13.42
CA ARG A 112 21.46 -7.48 -12.39
C ARG A 112 21.49 -5.98 -12.53
N SER A 113 20.42 -5.34 -12.05
CA SER A 113 20.30 -3.89 -12.07
C SER A 113 20.87 -3.25 -10.80
N ILE A 114 21.62 -2.17 -10.99
CA ILE A 114 21.92 -1.17 -9.97
C ILE A 114 21.11 0.10 -10.27
N PHE A 115 21.01 0.97 -9.27
CA PHE A 115 20.26 2.23 -9.39
C PHE A 115 21.15 3.39 -8.98
N THR A 116 21.03 4.50 -9.70
CA THR A 116 21.56 5.79 -9.26
C THR A 116 20.76 6.32 -8.07
N ALA A 117 21.40 7.08 -7.20
CA ALA A 117 20.75 7.73 -6.06
C ALA A 117 19.68 8.74 -6.50
N GLU A 118 20.00 9.51 -7.55
CA GLU A 118 19.08 10.42 -8.20
C GLU A 118 18.49 9.83 -9.48
N THR A 119 17.45 10.47 -9.99
CA THR A 119 16.56 9.90 -11.03
C THR A 119 16.24 10.95 -12.10
N ASN A 120 15.57 10.54 -13.18
CA ASN A 120 15.47 11.34 -14.41
C ASN A 120 16.87 11.73 -14.91
N ILE A 121 17.69 10.72 -15.14
CA ILE A 121 19.10 10.89 -15.47
C ILE A 121 19.32 11.04 -16.98
N SER A 122 20.41 11.71 -17.34
CA SER A 122 20.95 11.79 -18.69
C SER A 122 22.48 11.82 -18.66
N ALA A 123 23.13 11.69 -19.81
CA ALA A 123 24.59 11.70 -19.94
C ALA A 123 25.31 10.69 -19.01
N LEU A 124 24.71 9.51 -18.78
CA LEU A 124 25.29 8.47 -17.94
C LEU A 124 26.60 7.94 -18.54
N THR A 125 27.65 7.96 -17.73
CA THR A 125 28.89 7.19 -17.93
C THR A 125 29.22 6.41 -16.65
N ILE A 126 29.91 5.28 -16.80
CA ILE A 126 30.30 4.43 -15.68
C ILE A 126 31.79 4.17 -15.80
N ASP A 127 32.50 4.42 -14.70
CA ASP A 127 33.94 4.29 -14.61
C ASP A 127 34.31 3.29 -13.50
N GLY A 128 35.51 2.71 -13.61
CA GLY A 128 36.15 2.02 -12.49
C GLY A 128 36.67 3.02 -11.46
N THR A 129 37.08 2.53 -10.29
CA THR A 129 37.58 3.37 -9.19
C THR A 129 38.70 4.32 -9.64
N GLY A 130 38.54 5.61 -9.36
CA GLY A 130 39.45 6.67 -9.79
C GLY A 130 39.26 7.09 -11.24
N GLY A 131 38.04 6.95 -11.78
CA GLY A 131 37.67 7.37 -13.13
C GLY A 131 38.22 6.50 -14.27
N THR A 132 38.77 5.31 -13.97
CA THR A 132 39.34 4.41 -15.00
C THR A 132 39.16 2.92 -14.65
N PRO A 133 38.96 2.04 -15.65
CA PRO A 133 38.63 2.35 -17.04
C PRO A 133 37.21 2.90 -17.17
N THR A 134 36.94 3.66 -18.23
CA THR A 134 35.56 4.00 -18.63
C THR A 134 34.93 2.81 -19.34
N TYR A 135 33.81 2.35 -18.82
CA TYR A 135 33.06 1.24 -19.38
C TYR A 135 32.13 1.71 -20.51
N VAL A 136 31.84 0.81 -21.43
CA VAL A 136 31.13 1.08 -22.68
C VAL A 136 29.66 0.69 -22.56
N LEU A 137 28.78 1.64 -22.84
CA LEU A 137 27.33 1.42 -22.94
C LEU A 137 27.01 0.34 -23.99
N ASP A 138 26.01 -0.49 -23.70
CA ASP A 138 25.55 -1.64 -24.49
C ASP A 138 26.60 -2.76 -24.70
N THR A 139 27.77 -2.66 -24.07
CA THR A 139 28.79 -3.72 -24.03
C THR A 139 29.02 -4.21 -22.61
N ASP A 140 29.30 -3.28 -21.70
CA ASP A 140 29.58 -3.54 -20.28
C ASP A 140 28.36 -3.36 -19.39
N TYR A 141 27.52 -2.38 -19.72
CA TYR A 141 26.27 -2.09 -19.02
C TYR A 141 25.23 -1.55 -19.98
N LYS A 142 23.97 -1.55 -19.57
CA LYS A 142 22.84 -1.00 -20.33
C LYS A 142 22.01 -0.09 -19.44
N LEU A 143 21.67 1.10 -19.94
CA LEU A 143 20.66 1.95 -19.32
C LEU A 143 19.27 1.35 -19.61
N VAL A 144 18.66 0.74 -18.60
CA VAL A 144 17.34 0.10 -18.73
C VAL A 144 16.23 1.15 -18.65
N ASN A 145 16.36 2.10 -17.72
CA ASN A 145 15.36 3.14 -17.53
C ASN A 145 15.97 4.42 -16.94
N ALA A 146 16.05 5.47 -17.75
CA ALA A 146 16.56 6.78 -17.35
C ALA A 146 15.69 7.50 -16.30
N VAL A 147 14.38 7.21 -16.25
CA VAL A 147 13.44 7.84 -15.30
C VAL A 147 13.67 7.31 -13.89
N THR A 148 13.92 6.01 -13.75
CA THR A 148 14.21 5.37 -12.47
C THR A 148 15.69 5.33 -12.13
N GLY A 149 16.58 5.61 -13.10
CA GLY A 149 18.02 5.46 -12.92
C GLY A 149 18.49 4.01 -12.95
N GLU A 150 17.72 3.12 -13.59
CA GLU A 150 18.01 1.70 -13.61
C GLU A 150 19.06 1.35 -14.68
N ILE A 151 20.13 0.69 -14.23
CA ILE A 151 21.27 0.30 -15.04
C ILE A 151 21.49 -1.19 -14.87
N GLN A 152 21.44 -1.96 -15.94
CA GLN A 152 21.79 -3.38 -15.93
C GLN A 152 23.27 -3.57 -16.23
N ILE A 153 23.97 -4.34 -15.39
CA ILE A 153 25.35 -4.75 -15.64
C ILE A 153 25.33 -6.00 -16.51
N LEU A 154 26.05 -6.00 -17.62
CA LEU A 154 26.02 -7.09 -18.61
C LEU A 154 27.13 -8.09 -18.34
N SER A 155 26.82 -9.38 -18.44
CA SER A 155 27.83 -10.45 -18.39
C SER A 155 28.75 -10.52 -19.62
N THR A 156 28.42 -9.80 -20.70
CA THR A 156 29.17 -9.80 -21.97
C THR A 156 30.39 -8.89 -21.98
N GLY A 157 30.51 -8.00 -21.00
CA GLY A 157 31.55 -6.98 -20.95
C GLY A 157 32.73 -7.31 -20.04
N SER A 158 33.47 -6.25 -19.70
CA SER A 158 34.69 -6.25 -18.90
C SER A 158 34.43 -6.01 -17.41
N ILE A 159 33.23 -5.56 -17.03
CA ILE A 159 32.82 -5.46 -15.62
C ILE A 159 32.73 -6.87 -15.04
N THR A 160 33.30 -7.06 -13.85
CA THR A 160 33.22 -8.33 -13.11
C THR A 160 32.46 -8.17 -11.79
N THR A 161 31.99 -9.29 -11.24
CA THR A 161 31.23 -9.30 -9.99
C THR A 161 32.08 -8.77 -8.83
N GLY A 162 31.49 -7.88 -8.03
CA GLY A 162 32.11 -7.28 -6.85
C GLY A 162 32.99 -6.07 -7.12
N LEU A 163 33.09 -5.60 -8.37
CA LEU A 163 33.77 -4.34 -8.68
C LEU A 163 33.04 -3.14 -8.06
N THR A 164 33.82 -2.18 -7.58
CA THR A 164 33.33 -0.84 -7.27
C THR A 164 33.26 -0.05 -8.57
N LEU A 165 32.09 0.52 -8.85
CA LEU A 165 31.85 1.38 -10.00
C LEU A 165 31.55 2.80 -9.54
N GLU A 166 32.02 3.77 -10.32
CA GLU A 166 31.76 5.20 -10.18
C GLU A 166 30.78 5.62 -11.26
N LEU A 167 29.63 6.16 -10.85
CA LEU A 167 28.53 6.57 -11.72
C LEU A 167 28.60 8.08 -11.92
N ASN A 168 28.61 8.49 -13.17
CA ASN A 168 28.69 9.89 -13.60
C ASN A 168 27.45 10.19 -14.45
N TYR A 169 26.64 11.17 -14.07
CA TYR A 169 25.38 11.48 -14.77
C TYR A 169 24.84 12.87 -14.42
N THR A 170 23.93 13.38 -15.24
CA THR A 170 23.16 14.59 -14.94
C THR A 170 21.74 14.20 -14.53
N SER A 171 21.27 14.72 -13.40
CA SER A 171 19.90 14.54 -12.92
C SER A 171 19.02 15.75 -13.27
N ALA A 172 17.72 15.52 -13.43
CA ALA A 172 16.75 16.58 -13.63
C ALA A 172 15.94 16.87 -12.36
N ALA A 173 15.59 18.14 -12.14
CA ALA A 173 14.74 18.52 -11.04
C ALA A 173 13.39 17.81 -11.10
N ARG A 174 12.94 17.26 -9.97
CA ARG A 174 11.64 16.64 -9.85
C ARG A 174 11.08 16.70 -8.44
N THR A 175 9.77 16.65 -8.35
CA THR A 175 9.06 16.47 -7.08
C THR A 175 8.30 15.16 -7.14
N ARG A 176 8.51 14.30 -6.14
CA ARG A 176 7.70 13.10 -5.93
C ARG A 176 7.04 13.18 -4.56
N LYS A 177 5.88 12.55 -4.42
CA LYS A 177 5.30 12.30 -3.11
C LYS A 177 5.72 10.91 -2.63
N LYS A 178 6.06 10.83 -1.35
CA LYS A 178 6.35 9.57 -0.66
C LYS A 178 5.35 9.38 0.47
N ILE A 179 4.89 8.15 0.65
CA ILE A 179 4.20 7.75 1.87
C ILE A 179 5.27 7.59 2.95
N VAL A 180 5.11 8.28 4.07
CA VAL A 180 5.99 8.10 5.23
C VAL A 180 5.40 6.97 6.06
N PRO A 181 6.12 5.83 6.24
CA PRO A 181 5.61 4.76 7.08
C PRO A 181 5.41 5.27 8.51
N GLY A 182 4.26 4.97 9.11
CA GLY A 182 4.00 5.28 10.51
C GLY A 182 4.80 4.34 11.42
N ALA A 183 5.05 4.81 12.65
CA ALA A 183 5.69 4.00 13.68
C ALA A 183 4.75 2.92 14.25
N ASP A 184 3.44 3.16 14.16
CA ASP A 184 2.40 2.27 14.65
C ASP A 184 1.76 1.48 13.51
N PHE A 185 1.46 0.21 13.76
CA PHE A 185 0.77 -0.67 12.79
C PHE A 185 -0.76 -0.58 12.88
N THR A 186 -1.28 0.51 13.45
CA THR A 186 -2.70 0.75 13.63
C THR A 186 -3.01 2.22 13.41
N ILE A 187 -4.05 2.52 12.61
CA ILE A 187 -4.65 3.85 12.53
C ILE A 187 -5.97 3.80 13.29
N THR A 188 -6.12 4.68 14.28
CA THR A 188 -7.37 4.83 15.02
C THR A 188 -8.14 6.02 14.47
N GLY A 189 -9.45 5.85 14.32
CA GLY A 189 -10.30 6.89 13.76
C GLY A 189 -11.78 6.56 13.87
N SER A 190 -12.59 7.37 13.21
CA SER A 190 -14.03 7.13 13.07
C SER A 190 -14.37 6.86 11.61
N ALA A 191 -15.19 5.84 11.38
CA ALA A 191 -15.74 5.55 10.07
C ALA A 191 -17.21 6.01 10.00
N ARG A 192 -17.58 6.64 8.89
CA ARG A 192 -18.97 6.96 8.54
C ARG A 192 -19.32 6.17 7.29
N VAL A 193 -20.38 5.39 7.37
CA VAL A 193 -20.89 4.61 6.24
C VAL A 193 -22.23 5.21 5.83
N GLU A 194 -22.36 5.54 4.56
CA GLU A 194 -23.59 6.02 3.97
C GLU A 194 -24.12 5.01 2.97
N PHE A 195 -25.42 4.74 3.03
CA PHE A 195 -26.09 3.83 2.12
C PHE A 195 -27.03 4.63 1.24
N GLU A 196 -26.80 4.55 -0.07
CA GLU A 196 -27.73 5.02 -1.08
C GLU A 196 -28.49 3.83 -1.63
N THR A 197 -29.81 3.95 -1.69
CA THR A 197 -30.69 2.84 -2.03
C THR A 197 -31.37 3.14 -3.35
N THR A 198 -31.15 2.32 -4.37
CA THR A 198 -31.85 2.48 -5.66
C THR A 198 -33.29 1.93 -5.58
N ASN A 199 -33.53 0.96 -4.69
CA ASN A 199 -34.85 0.43 -4.35
C ASN A 199 -34.88 0.02 -2.87
N GLY A 200 -36.07 0.09 -2.26
CA GLY A 200 -36.26 -0.20 -0.83
C GLY A 200 -36.02 1.01 0.07
N LYS A 201 -36.54 0.98 1.31
CA LYS A 201 -36.26 2.03 2.31
C LYS A 201 -34.89 1.76 2.96
N ALA A 202 -34.00 2.76 2.91
CA ALA A 202 -32.86 2.85 3.83
C ALA A 202 -33.39 2.94 5.27
N ILE A 203 -32.77 2.21 6.19
CA ILE A 203 -33.14 2.16 7.61
C ILE A 203 -32.49 3.33 8.34
#